data_AF-A0A932ZBN2-F1
#
_entry.id   AF-A0A932ZBN2-F1
#
_cell.length_a   1.000
_cell.length_b   1.000
_cell.length_c   1.000
_cell.angle_alpha   90.00
_cell.angle_beta   90.00
_cell.angle_gamma   90.00
#
_symmetry.space_group_name_H-M   'P 1'
#
loop_
_entity.id
_entity.type
_entity.pdbx_description
1 polymer ?
#
loop_
_entity_poly.entity_id
_entity_poly.type
_entity_poly.pdbx_seq_one_letter_code
_entity_poly.pdbx_strand_id
1 'polypeptide(L)' 'MFRGIAQLNLDSKGRLAVPARHREALLERCGGHLVITADADRCLL' A
#
# COMPACT_ATOMS: atom_id res chain seq x y z
N MET A 1 3.40 -1.10 13.58
CA MET A 1 2.86 -2.23 12.79
C MET A 1 1.69 -1.70 11.96
N PHE A 2 1.63 -1.98 10.65
CA PHE A 2 0.52 -1.54 9.81
C PHE A 2 -0.69 -2.47 10.03
N ARG A 3 -1.85 -1.92 10.40
CA ARG A 3 -3.07 -2.68 10.69
C ARG A 3 -4.30 -1.87 10.28
N GLY A 4 -5.40 -2.59 10.08
CA GLY A 4 -6.71 -2.03 9.75
C GLY A 4 -7.12 -2.31 8.31
N ILE A 5 -8.42 -2.18 8.06
CA ILE A 5 -9.01 -2.35 6.73
C ILE A 5 -9.16 -0.97 6.10
N ALA A 6 -8.96 -0.87 4.78
CA ALA A 6 -9.24 0.32 3.99
C ALA A 6 -9.80 -0.12 2.64
N GLN A 7 -10.94 0.44 2.24
CA GLN A 7 -11.44 0.28 0.88
C GLN A 7 -10.77 1.34 0.00
N LEU A 8 -10.14 0.89 -1.08
CA LEU A 8 -9.43 1.74 -2.03
C LEU A 8 -9.90 1.40 -3.44
N ASN A 9 -9.97 2.43 -4.28
CA ASN A 9 -10.17 2.25 -5.72
C ASN A 9 -8.81 2.28 -6.42
N LEU A 10 -8.69 1.49 -7.48
CA LEU A 10 -7.59 1.60 -8.43
C LEU A 10 -7.94 2.66 -9.46
N ASP A 11 -6.97 3.51 -9.79
CA ASP A 11 -7.14 4.43 -10.91
C ASP A 11 -6.97 3.71 -12.26
N SER A 12 -7.20 4.43 -13.36
CA SER A 12 -7.09 3.91 -14.72
C SER A 12 -5.69 3.42 -15.12
N LYS A 13 -4.67 3.69 -14.30
CA LYS A 13 -3.29 3.25 -14.50
C LYS A 13 -2.89 2.15 -13.51
N GLY A 14 -3.84 1.60 -12.76
CA GLY A 14 -3.59 0.55 -11.77
C GLY A 14 -2.86 1.05 -10.52
N ARG A 15 -2.88 2.36 -10.25
CA ARG A 15 -2.29 2.91 -9.02
C ARG A 15 -3.33 2.93 -7.91
N LEU A 16 -2.87 2.71 -6.68
CA LEU A 16 -3.67 2.85 -5.46
C LEU A 16 -3.10 3.97 -4.58
N ALA A 17 -3.97 4.68 -3.88
CA ALA A 17 -3.54 5.69 -2.91
C ALA A 17 -3.23 5.03 -1.55
N VAL A 18 -2.03 5.27 -1.02
CA VAL A 18 -1.69 4.86 0.34
C VAL A 18 -2.55 5.65 1.34
N PRO A 19 -3.25 4.98 2.29
CA PRO A 19 -4.05 5.66 3.32
C PRO A 19 -3.22 6.63 4.16
N ALA A 20 -3.77 7.81 4.45
CA ALA A 20 -3.06 8.90 5.12
C ALA A 20 -2.37 8.46 6.43
N ARG A 21 -3.05 7.64 7.24
CA ARG A 21 -2.54 7.08 8.52
C ARG A 21 -1.25 6.28 8.42
N HIS A 22 -0.82 5.86 7.22
CA HIS A 22 0.39 5.06 7.02
C HIS A 22 1.50 5.84 6.31
N ARG A 23 1.22 7.03 5.73
CA ARG A 23 2.18 7.77 4.89
C ARG A 23 3.41 8.21 5.67
N GLU A 24 3.20 8.84 6.83
CA GLU A 24 4.30 9.35 7.67
C GLU A 24 5.23 8.20 8.12
N ALA A 25 4.64 7.14 8.68
CA ALA A 25 5.39 5.96 9.11
C ALA A 25 6.16 5.26 7.97
N LEU A 26 5.68 5.32 6.73
CA LEU A 26 6.38 4.77 5.56
C LEU A 26 7.54 5.68 5.11
N LEU A 27 7.33 6.99 5.13
CA LEU A 27 8.40 7.95 4.84
C LEU A 27 9.53 7.83 5.86
N GLU A 28 9.22 7.75 7.15
CA GLU A 28 10.22 7.64 8.21
C GLU A 28 11.00 6.32 8.17
N ARG A 29 10.34 5.20 7.87
CA ARG A 29 10.94 3.86 7.98
C ARG A 29 11.67 3.38 6.73
N CYS A 30 11.24 3.82 5.55
CA CYS A 30 11.81 3.36 4.27
C CYS A 30 11.86 4.46 3.19
N GLY A 31 11.70 5.73 3.56
CA GLY A 31 11.70 6.84 2.61
C GLY A 31 10.56 6.76 1.58
N GLY A 32 9.46 6.06 1.91
CA GLY A 32 8.34 5.84 0.99
C GLY A 32 8.59 4.78 -0.08
N HIS A 33 9.70 4.05 -0.04
CA HIS A 33 9.97 2.96 -0.97
C HIS A 33 9.28 1.67 -0.50
N LEU A 34 8.60 1.00 -1.42
CA LEU A 34 7.85 -0.22 -1.16
C LEU A 34 8.16 -1.26 -2.23
N VAL A 35 8.21 -2.52 -1.81
CA VAL A 35 8.20 -3.70 -2.68
C VAL A 35 6.85 -4.35 -2.50
N ILE A 36 6.21 -4.72 -3.61
CA ILE A 36 4.92 -5.39 -3.62
C ILE A 36 5.10 -6.70 -4.39
N THR A 37 4.64 -7.79 -3.80
CA THR A 37 4.70 -9.12 -4.43
C THR A 37 3.32 -9.53 -4.89
N ALA A 38 3.21 -9.98 -6.14
CA ALA A 38 1.97 -10.58 -6.63
C ALA A 38 1.88 -12.04 -6.17
N ASP A 39 0.75 -12.41 -5.59
CA ASP A 39 0.50 -13.76 -5.10
C ASP A 39 -0.50 -14.53 -5.99
N ALA A 40 -0.37 -15.86 -6.02
CA ALA A 40 -1.22 -16.73 -6.82
C ALA A 40 -2.70 -16.70 -6.39
N ASP A 41 -2.98 -16.38 -5.12
CA ASP A 41 -4.33 -16.24 -4.57
C ASP A 41 -5.02 -14.94 -4.99
N ARG A 42 -4.46 -14.22 -5.98
CA ARG A 42 -4.94 -12.95 -6.52
C ARG A 42 -4.98 -11.83 -5.48
N CYS A 43 -3.93 -11.78 -4.65
CA CYS A 43 -3.68 -10.70 -3.71
C CYS A 43 -2.26 -10.13 -3.89
N LEU A 44 -1.98 -9.04 -3.16
CA LEU A 44 -0.68 -8.39 -3.12
C LEU A 44 -0.12 -8.50 -1.69
N LEU A 45 1.16 -8.88 -1.57
CA LEU A 45 1.90 -9.03 -0.31
C LEU A 45 2.96 -7.94 -0.15
#